data_AF-A0A1T4Y7H2-F1
#
_entry.id   AF-A0A1T4Y7H2-F1
#
_cell.length_a   1.000
_cell.length_b   1.000
_cell.length_c   1.000
_cell.angle_alpha   90.00
_cell.angle_beta   90.00
_cell.angle_gamma   90.00
#
_symmetry.space_group_name_H-M   'P 1'
#
loop_
_entity.id
_entity.type
_entity.pdbx_description
1 polymer ?
#
loop_
_entity_poly.entity_id
_entity_poly.type
_entity_poly.pdbx_seq_one_letter_code
_entity_poly.pdbx_strand_id
1 'polypeptide(L)'
;MLELDIPGFGFLSLEHLVLDFNGTLAHDGALLPGVAGNLRRLAGELSLHVVTADTHGGCARALDGLPVRLTVLKRPAIPRDSGNGEDEAKLALVRSLGATHCAAVGNGRNDALMLQAAAVGVAVVQGECAAMAALHGADLIAPDILAALGLFLVPARLLAGLRQ
;
A
#
# COMPACT_ATOMS: atom_id res chain seq x y z
N MET A 1 -12.77 1.23 -11.21
CA MET A 1 -12.94 2.18 -10.10
C MET A 1 -13.81 1.48 -9.08
N LEU A 2 -13.49 1.55 -7.79
CA LEU A 2 -14.24 0.87 -6.72
C LEU A 2 -15.00 1.90 -5.89
N GLU A 3 -16.33 1.80 -5.87
CA GLU A 3 -17.20 2.67 -5.09
C GLU A 3 -17.96 1.89 -4.02
N LEU A 4 -18.00 2.43 -2.80
CA LEU A 4 -18.64 1.77 -1.67
C LEU A 4 -19.09 2.81 -0.64
N ASP A 5 -20.38 2.82 -0.31
CA ASP A 5 -20.90 3.56 0.84
C ASP A 5 -20.77 2.71 2.11
N ILE A 6 -20.01 3.18 3.09
CA ILE A 6 -19.76 2.48 4.35
C ILE A 6 -20.40 3.28 5.50
N PRO A 7 -21.51 2.79 6.10
CA PRO A 7 -22.16 3.47 7.21
C PRO A 7 -21.21 3.76 8.37
N GLY A 8 -21.15 5.03 8.80
CA GLY A 8 -20.27 5.46 9.89
C GLY A 8 -18.80 5.68 9.52
N PHE A 9 -18.37 5.29 8.31
CA PHE A 9 -17.02 5.55 7.79
C PHE A 9 -17.04 6.58 6.66
N GLY A 10 -18.00 6.48 5.75
CA GLY A 10 -18.19 7.41 4.63
C GLY A 10 -18.24 6.71 3.27
N PHE A 11 -18.41 7.53 2.22
CA PHE A 11 -18.40 7.06 0.84
C PHE A 11 -16.96 6.97 0.31
N LEU A 12 -16.58 5.79 -0.16
CA LEU A 12 -15.31 5.53 -0.82
C LEU A 12 -15.48 5.55 -2.33
N SER A 13 -14.59 6.27 -3.02
CA SER A 13 -14.43 6.23 -4.47
C SER A 13 -12.95 6.04 -4.78
N LEU A 14 -12.53 4.77 -4.81
CA LEU A 14 -11.14 4.37 -4.96
C LEU A 14 -10.78 4.19 -6.43
N GLU A 15 -9.74 4.89 -6.86
CA GLU A 15 -9.17 4.80 -8.20
C GLU A 15 -7.76 4.20 -8.18
N HIS A 16 -7.06 4.38 -7.06
CA HIS A 16 -5.65 4.02 -6.91
C HIS A 16 -5.43 3.06 -5.75
N LEU A 17 -4.57 2.07 -5.96
CA LEU A 17 -4.02 1.23 -4.90
C LEU A 17 -2.51 1.44 -4.84
N VAL A 18 -2.04 2.06 -3.77
CA VAL A 18 -0.63 2.36 -3.51
C VAL A 18 -0.07 1.30 -2.56
N LEU A 19 1.01 0.65 -2.95
CA LEU A 19 1.56 -0.52 -2.28
C LEU A 19 3.03 -0.27 -1.97
N ASP A 20 3.43 -0.48 -0.72
CA ASP A 20 4.84 -0.69 -0.43
C ASP A 20 5.32 -2.05 -0.99
N PHE A 21 6.64 -2.24 -1.11
CA PHE A 21 7.22 -3.46 -1.68
C PHE A 21 7.69 -4.48 -0.62
N ASN A 22 8.80 -4.23 0.10
CA ASN A 22 9.37 -5.21 1.04
C ASN A 22 8.65 -5.15 2.38
N GLY A 23 8.33 -6.31 2.95
CA GLY A 23 7.44 -6.41 4.09
C GLY A 23 5.97 -6.26 3.73
N THR A 24 5.65 -5.98 2.46
CA THR A 24 4.29 -5.81 1.93
C THR A 24 4.00 -6.75 0.75
N LEU A 25 4.44 -6.47 -0.47
CA LEU A 25 4.28 -7.38 -1.62
C LEU A 25 5.31 -8.51 -1.65
N ALA A 26 6.46 -8.28 -1.02
CA ALA A 26 7.62 -9.15 -1.04
C ALA A 26 8.13 -9.46 0.37
N HIS A 27 8.82 -10.58 0.49
CA HIS A 27 9.64 -10.92 1.64
C HIS A 27 11.09 -11.05 1.19
N ASP A 28 12.00 -10.30 1.82
CA ASP A 28 13.42 -10.25 1.42
C ASP A 28 13.65 -9.98 -0.08
N GLY A 29 12.82 -9.10 -0.68
CA GLY A 29 12.91 -8.75 -2.10
C GLY A 29 12.27 -9.75 -3.08
N ALA A 30 11.75 -10.87 -2.60
CA ALA A 30 11.04 -11.85 -3.42
C ALA A 30 9.52 -11.67 -3.28
N LEU A 31 8.82 -11.54 -4.41
CA LEU A 31 7.37 -11.41 -4.43
C LEU A 31 6.70 -12.63 -3.77
N LEU A 32 5.77 -12.39 -2.86
CA LEU A 32 5.09 -13.48 -2.15
C LEU A 32 4.18 -14.29 -3.10
N PRO A 33 4.01 -15.61 -2.86
CA PRO A 33 3.13 -16.45 -3.66
C PRO A 33 1.69 -15.89 -3.72
N GLY A 34 1.08 -15.93 -4.91
CA GLY A 34 -0.29 -15.44 -5.13
C GLY A 34 -0.43 -13.93 -5.37
N VAL A 35 0.56 -13.12 -4.97
CA VAL A 35 0.50 -11.64 -5.14
C VAL A 35 0.35 -11.26 -6.61
N ALA A 36 1.18 -11.81 -7.50
CA ALA A 36 1.12 -11.52 -8.94
C ALA A 36 -0.26 -11.81 -9.56
N GLY A 37 -0.94 -12.87 -9.11
CA GLY A 37 -2.28 -13.21 -9.58
C GLY A 37 -3.32 -12.17 -9.13
N ASN A 38 -3.27 -11.75 -7.87
CA ASN A 38 -4.18 -10.76 -7.32
C ASN A 38 -3.95 -9.37 -7.92
N LEU A 39 -2.69 -8.95 -8.12
CA LEU A 39 -2.38 -7.69 -8.81
C LEU A 39 -2.98 -7.66 -10.22
N ARG A 40 -2.86 -8.75 -11.00
CA ARG A 40 -3.47 -8.82 -12.34
C ARG A 40 -4.99 -8.68 -12.31
N ARG A 41 -5.65 -9.29 -11.32
CA ARG A 41 -7.10 -9.19 -11.16
C ARG A 41 -7.54 -7.78 -10.76
N LEU A 42 -6.78 -7.14 -9.87
CA LEU A 42 -7.09 -5.79 -9.39
C LEU A 42 -6.83 -4.70 -10.43
N ALA A 43 -5.91 -4.92 -11.37
CA ALA A 43 -5.59 -3.92 -12.40
C ALA A 43 -6.75 -3.60 -13.37
N GLY A 44 -7.80 -4.44 -13.40
CA GLY A 44 -9.04 -4.11 -14.12
C GLY A 44 -9.90 -3.06 -13.42
N GLU A 45 -9.73 -2.89 -12.11
CA GLU A 45 -10.57 -2.04 -11.27
C GLU A 45 -9.82 -0.84 -10.71
N LEU A 46 -8.53 -0.99 -10.41
CA LEU A 46 -7.72 0.02 -9.74
C LEU A 46 -6.42 0.23 -10.51
N SER A 47 -5.99 1.48 -10.55
CA SER A 47 -4.65 1.83 -10.98
C SER A 47 -3.65 1.46 -9.88
N LEU A 48 -2.79 0.49 -10.15
CA LEU A 48 -1.85 -0.05 -9.17
C LEU A 48 -0.52 0.69 -9.20
N HIS A 49 -0.06 1.14 -8.04
CA HIS A 49 1.21 1.82 -7.85
C HIS A 49 2.02 1.10 -6.80
N VAL A 50 3.28 0.78 -7.12
CA VAL A 50 4.25 0.26 -6.15
C VAL A 50 5.26 1.35 -5.86
N VAL A 51 5.46 1.68 -4.59
CA VAL A 51 6.41 2.70 -4.15
C VAL A 51 7.43 2.10 -3.19
N THR A 52 8.71 2.30 -3.46
CA THR A 52 9.78 1.72 -2.65
C THR A 52 11.08 2.50 -2.76
N ALA A 53 11.93 2.45 -1.73
CA ALA A 53 13.31 2.92 -1.81
C ALA A 53 14.24 1.99 -2.63
N ASP A 54 13.79 0.79 -3.02
CA ASP A 54 14.55 -0.22 -3.79
C ASP A 54 15.99 -0.43 -3.27
N THR A 55 16.16 -0.47 -1.95
CA THR A 55 17.47 -0.43 -1.29
C THR A 55 18.43 -1.52 -1.76
N HIS A 56 17.91 -2.71 -2.10
CA HIS A 56 18.71 -3.86 -2.54
C HIS A 56 18.73 -4.02 -4.07
N GLY A 57 18.01 -3.15 -4.78
CA GLY A 57 17.74 -3.30 -6.20
C GLY A 57 16.82 -4.50 -6.50
N GLY A 58 16.35 -4.56 -7.74
CA GLY A 58 15.65 -5.73 -8.27
C GLY A 58 14.13 -5.68 -8.14
N CYS A 59 13.55 -4.65 -7.52
CA CYS A 59 12.10 -4.45 -7.50
C CYS A 59 11.52 -4.42 -8.93
N ALA A 60 12.17 -3.68 -9.84
CA ALA A 60 11.77 -3.62 -11.25
C ALA A 60 11.73 -5.01 -11.92
N ARG A 61 12.68 -5.89 -11.59
CA ARG A 61 12.72 -7.26 -12.10
C ARG A 61 11.62 -8.13 -11.47
N ALA A 62 11.38 -7.97 -10.17
CA ALA A 62 10.36 -8.74 -9.46
C ALA A 62 8.92 -8.39 -9.92
N LEU A 63 8.73 -7.17 -10.42
CA LEU A 63 7.45 -6.67 -10.92
C LEU A 63 7.33 -6.74 -12.44
N ASP A 64 8.32 -7.30 -13.14
CA ASP A 64 8.32 -7.37 -14.60
C ASP A 64 7.09 -8.12 -15.13
N GLY A 65 6.46 -7.56 -16.17
CA GLY A 65 5.22 -8.08 -16.76
C GLY A 65 3.98 -8.02 -15.84
N LEU A 66 4.05 -7.34 -14.69
CA LEU A 66 2.86 -7.05 -13.86
C LEU A 66 2.27 -5.68 -14.21
N PRO A 67 0.94 -5.52 -14.13
CA PRO A 67 0.25 -4.27 -14.45
C PRO A 67 0.34 -3.26 -13.31
N VAL A 68 1.55 -2.83 -12.96
CA VAL A 68 1.83 -1.88 -11.87
C VAL A 68 2.72 -0.74 -12.35
N ARG A 69 2.52 0.45 -11.79
CA ARG A 69 3.44 1.58 -11.94
C ARG A 69 4.43 1.59 -10.78
N LEU A 70 5.72 1.39 -11.08
CA LEU A 70 6.78 1.41 -10.08
C LEU A 70 7.35 2.83 -9.91
N THR A 71 7.32 3.34 -8.68
CA THR A 71 7.96 4.57 -8.26
C THR A 71 9.10 4.25 -7.30
N VAL A 72 10.34 4.36 -7.79
CA VAL A 72 11.55 4.19 -6.96
C VAL A 72 11.93 5.53 -6.34
N LEU A 73 11.90 5.59 -5.01
CA LEU A 73 12.24 6.78 -4.24
C LEU A 73 13.76 6.91 -4.16
N LYS A 74 14.29 7.97 -4.78
CA LYS A 74 15.72 8.29 -4.66
C LYS A 74 16.00 8.75 -3.24
N ARG A 75 16.99 8.14 -2.58
CA ARG A 75 17.46 8.67 -1.29
C ARG A 75 17.97 10.10 -1.50
N PRO A 76 17.46 11.08 -0.75
CA PRO A 76 18.04 12.40 -0.77
C PRO A 76 19.45 12.32 -0.14
N ALA A 77 20.36 13.19 -0.59
CA ALA A 77 21.73 13.28 -0.09
C ALA A 77 21.77 13.97 1.29
N ILE A 78 21.00 13.44 2.25
CA ILE A 78 20.86 13.98 3.61
C ILE A 78 21.72 13.15 4.57
N PRO A 79 22.35 13.77 5.59
CA PRO A 79 23.00 13.06 6.68
C PRO A 79 22.10 11.98 7.29
N ARG A 80 22.68 10.80 7.60
CA ARG A 80 21.97 9.57 8.02
C ARG A 80 21.08 9.74 9.25
N ASP A 81 21.37 10.76 10.03
CA ASP A 81 20.74 11.19 11.28
C ASP A 81 19.45 12.00 11.12
N SER A 82 19.11 12.44 9.89
CA SER A 82 17.89 13.23 9.63
C SER A 82 16.71 12.45 9.04
N GLY A 83 16.81 11.11 8.96
CA GLY A 83 15.85 10.27 8.26
C GLY A 83 16.07 10.25 6.74
N ASN A 84 15.40 9.32 6.04
CA ASN A 84 15.54 9.15 4.59
C ASN A 84 14.44 9.88 3.77
N GLY A 85 13.49 10.56 4.44
CA GLY A 85 12.37 11.29 3.83
C GLY A 85 11.40 10.40 3.04
N GLU A 86 11.46 9.09 3.24
CA GLU A 86 10.68 8.13 2.46
C GLU A 86 9.19 8.20 2.79
N ASP A 87 8.86 8.42 4.06
CA ASP A 87 7.49 8.67 4.54
C ASP A 87 6.84 9.87 3.88
N GLU A 88 7.52 11.00 3.86
CA GLU A 88 7.04 12.22 3.19
C GLU A 88 6.93 12.04 1.68
N ALA A 89 7.85 11.30 1.05
CA ALA A 89 7.79 11.03 -0.38
C ALA A 89 6.62 10.09 -0.75
N LYS A 90 6.35 9.05 0.07
CA LYS A 90 5.17 8.18 -0.07
C LYS A 90 3.88 8.96 0.12
N LEU A 91 3.83 9.85 1.12
CA LEU A 91 2.71 10.77 1.33
C LEU A 91 2.49 11.71 0.13
N ALA A 92 3.57 12.29 -0.41
CA ALA A 92 3.50 13.17 -1.57
C ALA A 92 2.94 12.43 -2.81
N LEU A 93 3.31 11.16 -3.01
CA LEU A 93 2.73 10.32 -4.07
C LEU A 93 1.22 10.16 -3.88
N VAL A 94 0.76 9.72 -2.71
CA VAL A 94 -0.67 9.56 -2.41
C VAL A 94 -1.44 10.88 -2.62
N ARG A 95 -0.88 12.01 -2.18
CA ARG A 95 -1.48 13.33 -2.39
C ARG A 95 -1.56 13.71 -3.87
N SER A 96 -0.52 13.45 -4.65
CA SER A 96 -0.49 13.74 -6.09
C SER A 96 -1.52 12.95 -6.89
N LEU A 97 -1.91 11.79 -6.38
CA LEU A 97 -2.94 10.92 -6.95
C LEU A 97 -4.36 11.26 -6.47
N GLY A 98 -4.51 12.25 -5.59
CA GLY A 98 -5.77 12.51 -4.89
C GLY A 98 -5.96 11.53 -3.74
N ALA A 99 -5.57 11.94 -2.53
CA ALA A 99 -5.51 11.05 -1.37
C ALA A 99 -6.87 10.38 -1.04
N THR A 100 -7.98 11.11 -1.22
CA THR A 100 -9.35 10.63 -1.04
C THR A 100 -9.80 9.59 -2.07
N HIS A 101 -9.01 9.35 -3.11
CA HIS A 101 -9.22 8.31 -4.14
C HIS A 101 -8.21 7.17 -4.05
N CYS A 102 -7.35 7.18 -3.03
CA CYS A 102 -6.31 6.18 -2.84
C CYS A 102 -6.70 5.21 -1.72
N ALA A 103 -6.46 3.94 -1.95
CA ALA A 103 -6.16 2.99 -0.89
C ALA A 103 -4.65 2.79 -0.79
N ALA A 104 -4.13 2.57 0.41
CA ALA A 104 -2.71 2.33 0.65
C ALA A 104 -2.49 1.06 1.48
N VAL A 105 -1.44 0.30 1.16
CA VAL A 105 -1.02 -0.88 1.92
C VAL A 105 0.48 -0.83 2.21
N GLY A 106 0.85 -1.07 3.47
CA GLY A 106 2.24 -1.05 3.90
C GLY A 106 2.44 -1.71 5.26
N ASN A 107 3.68 -1.82 5.70
CA ASN A 107 4.03 -2.39 7.02
C ASN A 107 5.07 -1.54 7.78
N GLY A 108 5.85 -0.74 7.08
CA GLY A 108 7.02 -0.05 7.60
C GLY A 108 6.68 1.27 8.28
N ARG A 109 7.61 1.79 9.10
CA ARG A 109 7.48 3.14 9.70
C ARG A 109 7.35 4.22 8.64
N ASN A 110 8.01 4.03 7.50
CA ASN A 110 7.94 4.88 6.31
C ASN A 110 6.57 4.85 5.61
N ASP A 111 5.67 3.94 5.96
CA ASP A 111 4.34 3.85 5.35
C ASP A 111 3.27 4.62 6.14
N ALA A 112 3.56 4.95 7.40
CA ALA A 112 2.57 5.51 8.34
C ALA A 112 1.82 6.72 7.77
N LEU A 113 2.54 7.66 7.15
CA LEU A 113 1.94 8.88 6.60
C LEU A 113 1.06 8.61 5.38
N MET A 114 1.47 7.69 4.49
CA MET A 114 0.67 7.37 3.31
C MET A 114 -0.58 6.57 3.68
N LEU A 115 -0.48 5.69 4.68
CA LEU A 115 -1.61 4.93 5.21
C LEU A 115 -2.65 5.87 5.83
N GLN A 116 -2.20 6.83 6.64
CA GLN A 116 -3.08 7.77 7.32
C GLN A 116 -3.77 8.75 6.36
N ALA A 117 -3.11 9.10 5.26
CA ALA A 117 -3.63 10.09 4.32
C ALA A 117 -4.60 9.49 3.29
N ALA A 118 -4.47 8.19 2.98
CA ALA A 118 -5.32 7.50 2.02
C ALA A 118 -6.79 7.47 2.50
N ALA A 119 -7.73 7.31 1.57
CA ALA A 119 -9.14 7.10 1.89
C ALA A 119 -9.37 5.82 2.70
N VAL A 120 -8.53 4.80 2.46
CA VAL A 120 -8.41 3.61 3.30
C VAL A 120 -6.94 3.20 3.39
N GLY A 121 -6.37 3.23 4.59
CA GLY A 121 -5.06 2.66 4.91
C GLY A 121 -5.18 1.25 5.47
N VAL A 122 -4.37 0.32 4.96
CA VAL A 122 -4.29 -1.07 5.46
C VAL A 122 -2.86 -1.41 5.85
N ALA A 123 -2.63 -1.69 7.13
CA ALA A 123 -1.34 -2.21 7.57
C ALA A 123 -1.30 -3.74 7.45
N VAL A 124 -0.19 -4.31 6.99
CA VAL A 124 0.01 -5.78 6.97
C VAL A 124 0.99 -6.22 8.04
N VAL A 125 0.66 -7.29 8.78
CA VAL A 125 1.51 -7.88 9.84
C VAL A 125 1.93 -9.29 9.44
N GLN A 126 2.89 -9.37 8.52
CA GLN A 126 3.36 -10.63 7.94
C GLN A 126 4.83 -10.93 8.31
N GLY A 127 5.57 -11.64 7.46
CA GLY A 127 6.90 -12.18 7.79
C GLY A 127 7.97 -11.17 8.22
N GLU A 128 7.84 -9.89 7.85
CA GLU A 128 8.74 -8.80 8.29
C GLU A 128 8.15 -7.95 9.43
N CYS A 129 7.08 -8.44 10.08
CA CYS A 129 6.31 -7.73 11.08
C CYS A 129 5.74 -6.39 10.56
N ALA A 130 5.22 -5.55 11.46
CA ALA A 130 4.80 -4.20 11.15
C ALA A 130 5.33 -3.23 12.20
N ALA A 131 5.64 -2.01 11.78
CA ALA A 131 5.95 -0.92 12.70
C ALA A 131 4.67 -0.44 13.39
N MET A 132 4.75 -0.14 14.69
CA MET A 132 3.62 0.46 15.43
C MET A 132 3.10 1.73 14.76
N ALA A 133 3.97 2.54 14.15
CA ALA A 133 3.58 3.72 13.41
C ALA A 133 2.67 3.41 12.20
N ALA A 134 2.94 2.31 11.48
CA ALA A 134 2.09 1.87 10.37
C ALA A 134 0.73 1.41 10.88
N LEU A 135 0.71 0.64 11.99
CA LEU A 135 -0.53 0.17 12.61
C LEU A 135 -1.42 1.33 13.07
N HIS A 136 -0.84 2.36 13.70
CA HIS A 136 -1.58 3.55 14.14
C HIS A 136 -2.05 4.43 12.97
N GLY A 137 -1.39 4.36 11.82
CA GLY A 137 -1.77 5.12 10.63
C GLY A 137 -2.79 4.41 9.74
N ALA A 138 -3.21 3.18 10.04
CA ALA A 138 -4.11 2.41 9.20
C ALA A 138 -5.53 2.33 9.78
N ASP A 139 -6.51 2.18 8.90
CA ASP A 139 -7.91 1.92 9.28
C ASP A 139 -8.15 0.43 9.57
N LEU A 140 -7.44 -0.45 8.85
CA LEU A 140 -7.50 -1.90 9.02
C LEU A 140 -6.10 -2.51 9.17
N ILE A 141 -6.05 -3.63 9.89
CA ILE A 141 -4.87 -4.47 9.99
C ILE A 141 -5.18 -5.80 9.33
N ALA A 142 -4.36 -6.20 8.36
CA ALA A 142 -4.43 -7.48 7.70
C ALA A 142 -3.29 -8.41 8.17
N PRO A 143 -3.54 -9.72 8.30
CA PRO A 143 -2.50 -10.68 8.69
C PRO A 143 -1.44 -10.88 7.60
N ASP A 144 -1.79 -10.64 6.33
CA ASP A 144 -0.87 -10.71 5.20
C ASP A 144 -1.38 -9.89 4.01
N ILE A 145 -0.53 -9.76 3.00
CA ILE A 145 -0.85 -9.05 1.77
C ILE A 145 -1.98 -9.69 0.95
N LEU A 146 -2.19 -11.01 1.02
CA LEU A 146 -3.27 -11.65 0.29
C LEU A 146 -4.63 -11.31 0.91
N ALA A 147 -4.71 -11.23 2.22
CA ALA A 147 -5.87 -10.73 2.96
C ALA A 147 -6.13 -9.25 2.62
N ALA A 148 -5.08 -8.41 2.62
CA ALA A 148 -5.19 -6.99 2.26
C ALA A 148 -5.69 -6.79 0.81
N LEU A 149 -5.08 -7.43 -0.19
CA LEU A 149 -5.55 -7.39 -1.58
C LEU A 149 -6.97 -7.97 -1.70
N GLY A 150 -7.29 -8.95 -0.87
CA GLY A 150 -8.62 -9.56 -0.75
C GLY A 150 -9.72 -8.60 -0.32
N LEU A 151 -9.40 -7.48 0.33
CA LEU A 151 -10.37 -6.42 0.66
C LEU A 151 -10.89 -5.72 -0.61
N PHE A 152 -10.01 -5.47 -1.57
CA PHE A 152 -10.35 -4.80 -2.83
C PHE A 152 -10.93 -5.74 -3.88
N LEU A 153 -10.57 -7.02 -3.83
CA LEU A 153 -11.18 -8.07 -4.67
C LEU A 153 -12.60 -8.44 -4.24
N VAL A 154 -12.91 -8.27 -2.95
CA VAL A 154 -14.24 -8.56 -2.38
C VAL A 154 -14.65 -7.37 -1.49
N PRO A 155 -15.13 -6.26 -2.09
CA PRO A 155 -15.36 -4.99 -1.37
C PRO A 155 -16.31 -5.09 -0.17
N ALA A 156 -17.18 -6.10 -0.13
CA ALA A 156 -18.01 -6.39 1.05
C ALA A 156 -17.20 -6.59 2.35
N ARG A 157 -15.90 -6.93 2.26
CA ARG A 157 -15.00 -7.05 3.41
C ARG A 157 -14.58 -5.69 3.96
N LEU A 158 -14.40 -4.68 3.10
CA LEU A 158 -14.18 -3.29 3.55
C LEU A 158 -15.41 -2.79 4.32
N LEU A 159 -16.60 -3.00 3.76
CA LEU A 159 -17.86 -2.66 4.43
C LEU A 159 -17.97 -3.31 5.81
N ALA A 160 -17.70 -4.62 5.90
CA ALA A 160 -17.80 -5.35 7.15
C ALA A 160 -16.77 -4.92 8.20
N GLY A 161 -15.56 -4.52 7.78
CA GLY A 161 -14.48 -4.12 8.67
C GLY A 161 -14.55 -2.68 9.17
N LEU A 162 -15.17 -1.77 8.40
CA LEU A 162 -15.14 -0.33 8.66
C LEU A 162 -16.48 0.26 9.11
N ARG A 163 -17.60 -0.42 8.89
CA ARG A 163 -18.91 0.08 9.34
C ARG A 163 -18.99 0.21 10.86
N GLN A 164 -19.70 1.23 11.34
CA GLN A 164 -20.03 1.43 12.76
C GLN A 164 -21.45 0.94 13.08
#